data_AF-A0A5R9GFG6-F1
#
_entry.id   AF-A0A5R9GFG6-F1
#
_cell.length_a   1.000
_cell.length_b   1.000
_cell.length_c   1.000
_cell.angle_alpha   90.00
_cell.angle_beta   90.00
_cell.angle_gamma   90.00
#
_symmetry.space_group_name_H-M   'P 1'
#
loop_
_entity.id
_entity.type
_entity.pdbx_description
1 polymer ?
#
loop_
_entity_poly.entity_id
_entity_poly.type
_entity_poly.pdbx_seq_one_letter_code
_entity_poly.pdbx_strand_id
1 'polypeptide(L)'
;MFKYLFQSMNEKLDGILEALPASHGTKHESLLEQLQELREMSDEIIEEWLLFEEKMAKAKQRPQPEPAAASTKPQAHEPQGLFESVDAFAESPAQTMQYQRGEGYFKLYMFPEAAREFEAVVRAYPDFLQARLFLALCFLQSENVAEASGHLQIIISLAGDGRMKAVAYNALGCVQAVRGNVEQACECFRTSHSLDPNFKDPVYNLKACQIDGGVLQLGVAIG
;
A
#
# COMPACT_ATOMS: atom_id res chain seq x y z
N MET A 1 26.81 -9.97 -9.08
CA MET A 1 26.65 -8.51 -9.20
C MET A 1 25.60 -8.01 -8.21
N PHE A 2 24.33 -8.43 -8.30
CA PHE A 2 23.28 -8.07 -7.34
C PHE A 2 23.60 -8.38 -5.86
N LYS A 3 24.16 -9.55 -5.56
CA LYS A 3 24.56 -9.91 -4.19
C LYS A 3 25.54 -8.92 -3.57
N TYR A 4 26.50 -8.41 -4.35
CA TYR A 4 27.49 -7.45 -3.88
C TYR A 4 26.90 -6.05 -3.71
N LEU A 5 26.01 -5.64 -4.61
CA LEU A 5 25.27 -4.37 -4.50
C LEU A 5 24.45 -4.33 -3.22
N PHE A 6 23.59 -5.33 -2.99
CA PHE A 6 22.79 -5.41 -1.78
C PHE A 6 23.64 -5.56 -0.52
N GLN A 7 24.73 -6.32 -0.56
CA GLN A 7 25.66 -6.39 0.56
C GLN A 7 26.20 -4.99 0.92
N SER A 8 26.66 -4.23 -0.09
CA SER A 8 27.16 -2.87 0.14
C SER A 8 26.09 -1.90 0.64
N MET A 9 24.84 -2.04 0.16
CA MET A 9 23.71 -1.23 0.65
C MET A 9 23.38 -1.55 2.11
N ASN A 10 23.36 -2.83 2.49
CA ASN A 10 23.11 -3.25 3.87
C ASN A 10 24.24 -2.79 4.80
N GLU A 11 25.51 -2.94 4.41
CA GLU A 11 26.65 -2.45 5.19
C GLU A 11 26.56 -0.92 5.43
N LYS A 12 26.15 -0.15 4.43
CA LYS A 12 25.93 1.30 4.57
C LYS A 12 24.74 1.60 5.49
N LEU A 13 23.63 0.87 5.34
CA LEU A 13 22.43 1.02 6.17
C LEU A 13 22.72 0.71 7.65
N ASP A 14 23.42 -0.38 7.94
CA ASP A 14 23.82 -0.77 9.29
C ASP A 14 24.64 0.34 9.96
N GLY A 15 25.62 0.90 9.24
CA GLY A 15 26.41 2.04 9.73
C GLY A 15 25.59 3.30 10.00
N ILE A 16 24.56 3.56 9.19
CA ILE A 16 23.62 4.67 9.42
C ILE A 16 22.80 4.41 10.68
N LEU A 17 22.21 3.23 10.82
CA LEU A 17 21.36 2.86 11.95
C LEU A 17 22.11 2.89 13.29
N GLU A 18 23.39 2.51 13.31
CA GLU A 18 24.24 2.61 14.50
C GLU A 18 24.54 4.07 14.87
N ALA A 19 24.79 4.93 13.88
CA ALA A 19 25.23 6.31 14.09
C ALA A 19 24.08 7.31 14.33
N LEU A 20 22.89 7.03 13.80
CA LEU A 20 21.76 7.95 13.80
C LEU A 20 21.30 8.37 15.22
N PRO A 21 21.13 7.47 16.21
CA PRO A 21 20.61 7.83 17.54
C PRO A 21 21.52 8.79 18.33
N ALA A 22 22.82 8.78 18.05
CA ALA A 22 23.82 9.61 18.74
C ALA A 22 24.29 10.81 17.89
N SER A 23 23.68 11.03 16.72
CA SER A 23 24.06 12.11 15.80
C SER A 23 23.30 13.40 16.07
N HIS A 24 23.96 14.54 15.85
CA HIS A 24 23.38 15.87 16.02
C HIS A 24 23.90 16.83 14.94
N GLY A 25 23.11 17.87 14.67
CA GLY A 25 23.45 18.92 13.70
C GLY A 25 23.75 18.36 12.31
N THR A 26 24.80 18.86 11.67
CA THR A 26 25.18 18.51 10.29
C THR A 26 25.46 17.02 10.08
N LYS A 27 25.93 16.30 11.11
CA LYS A 27 26.14 14.85 11.02
C LYS A 27 24.80 14.09 10.93
N HIS A 28 23.77 14.56 11.63
CA HIS A 28 22.44 13.97 11.58
C HIS A 28 21.81 14.17 10.20
N GLU A 29 21.88 15.39 9.68
CA GLU A 29 21.39 15.71 8.33
C GLU A 29 22.06 14.86 7.25
N SER A 30 23.39 14.72 7.30
CA SER A 30 24.13 13.88 6.35
C SER A 30 23.76 12.39 6.42
N LEU A 31 23.42 11.87 7.61
CA LEU A 31 22.97 10.48 7.74
C LEU A 31 21.57 10.28 7.16
N LEU A 32 20.68 11.27 7.29
CA LEU A 32 19.36 11.24 6.66
C LEU A 32 19.46 11.33 5.14
N GLU A 33 20.36 12.16 4.60
CA GLU A 33 20.65 12.22 3.16
C GLU A 33 21.14 10.86 2.64
N GLN A 34 22.08 10.22 3.33
CA GLN A 34 22.56 8.89 2.95
C GLN A 34 21.48 7.81 3.02
N LEU A 35 20.55 7.92 3.98
CA LEU A 35 19.39 7.03 4.06
C LEU A 35 18.46 7.24 2.87
N GLN A 36 18.25 8.49 2.47
CA GLN A 36 17.48 8.83 1.27
C GLN A 36 18.14 8.28 0.00
N GLU A 37 19.46 8.39 -0.17
CA GLU A 37 20.20 7.81 -1.29
C GLU A 37 20.00 6.28 -1.38
N LEU A 38 20.05 5.59 -0.23
CA LEU A 38 19.82 4.14 -0.18
C LEU A 38 18.37 3.79 -0.57
N ARG A 39 17.41 4.62 -0.20
CA ARG A 39 16.02 4.47 -0.61
C ARG A 39 15.88 4.63 -2.12
N GLU A 40 16.39 5.73 -2.68
CA GLU A 40 16.35 6.01 -4.12
C GLU A 40 16.99 4.87 -4.94
N MET A 41 18.14 4.34 -4.48
CA MET A 41 18.79 3.20 -5.11
C MET A 41 17.94 1.91 -5.02
N SER A 42 17.26 1.68 -3.89
CA SER A 42 16.33 0.57 -3.75
C SER A 42 15.14 0.72 -4.71
N ASP A 43 14.59 1.92 -4.80
CA ASP A 43 13.46 2.25 -5.65
C ASP A 43 13.79 1.95 -7.13
N GLU A 44 14.95 2.41 -7.62
CA GLU A 44 15.44 2.11 -8.99
C GLU A 44 15.60 0.60 -9.24
N ILE A 45 16.16 -0.15 -8.28
CA ILE A 45 16.33 -1.61 -8.41
C ILE A 45 14.98 -2.31 -8.52
N ILE A 46 13.99 -1.87 -7.74
CA ILE A 46 12.64 -2.43 -7.76
C ILE A 46 11.99 -2.13 -9.11
N GLU A 47 12.11 -0.92 -9.63
CA GLU A 47 11.58 -0.57 -10.95
C GLU A 47 12.18 -1.45 -12.05
N GLU A 48 13.50 -1.59 -12.10
CA GLU A 48 14.18 -2.45 -13.08
C GLU A 48 13.79 -3.92 -12.94
N TRP A 49 13.63 -4.40 -11.70
CA TRP A 49 13.16 -5.75 -11.43
C TRP A 49 11.72 -5.98 -11.91
N LEU A 50 10.82 -5.04 -11.65
CA LEU A 50 9.44 -5.12 -12.10
C LEU A 50 9.34 -5.05 -13.64
N LEU A 51 10.12 -4.18 -14.28
CA LEU A 51 10.23 -4.11 -15.74
C LEU A 51 10.74 -5.43 -16.34
N PHE A 52 11.70 -6.07 -15.67
CA PHE A 52 12.20 -7.39 -16.05
C PHE A 52 11.12 -8.47 -15.95
N GLU A 53 10.40 -8.55 -14.82
CA GLU A 53 9.30 -9.51 -14.63
C GLU A 53 8.15 -9.27 -15.61
N GLU A 54 7.82 -8.02 -15.93
CA GLU A 54 6.84 -7.68 -16.95
C GLU A 54 7.23 -8.24 -18.33
N LYS A 55 8.50 -8.11 -18.72
CA LYS A 55 9.02 -8.69 -19.98
C LYS A 55 8.96 -10.21 -19.96
N MET A 56 9.31 -10.83 -18.83
CA MET A 56 9.26 -12.28 -18.65
C MET A 56 7.82 -12.83 -18.73
N ALA A 57 6.85 -12.13 -18.15
CA ALA A 57 5.44 -12.51 -18.22
C ALA A 57 4.89 -12.40 -19.66
N LYS A 58 5.22 -11.33 -20.39
CA LYS A 58 4.86 -11.19 -21.82
C LYS A 58 5.45 -12.32 -22.68
N ALA A 59 6.67 -12.77 -22.37
CA ALA A 59 7.28 -13.90 -23.07
C ALA A 59 6.50 -15.21 -22.86
N LYS A 60 5.95 -15.43 -21.66
CA LYS A 60 5.13 -16.62 -21.32
C LYS A 60 3.74 -16.61 -21.97
N GLN A 61 3.20 -15.43 -22.30
CA GLN A 61 1.89 -15.26 -22.92
C GLN A 61 1.92 -15.37 -24.46
N ARG A 62 3.10 -15.50 -25.08
CA ARG A 62 3.18 -15.79 -26.51
C ARG A 62 2.72 -17.24 -26.77
N PRO A 63 1.78 -17.48 -27.70
CA PRO A 63 1.35 -18.83 -28.02
C PRO A 63 2.54 -19.64 -28.52
N GLN A 64 2.96 -20.61 -27.71
CA GLN A 64 3.89 -21.65 -28.10
C GLN A 64 3.14 -22.65 -28.98
N PRO A 65 3.74 -23.21 -30.04
CA PRO A 65 3.14 -24.36 -30.71
C PRO A 65 3.07 -25.52 -29.70
N GLU A 66 1.85 -25.95 -29.36
CA GLU A 66 1.61 -26.97 -28.34
C GLU A 66 2.28 -28.30 -28.67
N PRO A 67 2.81 -28.99 -27.65
CA PRO A 67 2.55 -30.41 -27.51
C PRO A 67 1.66 -30.66 -26.30
N ALA A 68 0.78 -31.63 -26.49
CA ALA A 68 -0.32 -31.98 -25.63
C ALA A 68 0.05 -32.37 -24.19
N ALA A 69 -0.91 -32.11 -23.31
CA ALA A 69 -1.23 -32.81 -22.07
C ALA A 69 -0.53 -32.39 -20.76
N ALA A 70 -1.41 -32.07 -19.81
CA ALA A 70 -1.33 -32.24 -18.36
C ALA A 70 -0.26 -31.44 -17.59
N SER A 71 -0.72 -30.57 -16.70
CA SER A 71 -0.48 -30.71 -15.26
C SER A 71 -1.15 -29.56 -14.49
N THR A 72 -2.18 -29.91 -13.74
CA THR A 72 -2.68 -29.18 -12.57
C THR A 72 -1.51 -28.80 -11.67
N LYS A 73 -1.25 -27.51 -11.48
CA LYS A 73 -0.31 -27.01 -10.45
C LYS A 73 -1.08 -26.68 -9.16
N PRO A 74 -0.46 -26.87 -7.98
CA PRO A 74 -1.12 -26.68 -6.69
C PRO A 74 -1.39 -25.20 -6.44
N GLN A 75 -2.62 -24.86 -6.06
CA GLN A 75 -2.96 -23.54 -5.52
C GLN A 75 -2.21 -23.34 -4.20
N ALA A 76 -1.28 -22.38 -4.20
CA ALA A 76 -0.79 -21.80 -2.96
C ALA A 76 -1.93 -20.98 -2.36
N HIS A 77 -2.42 -21.38 -1.20
CA HIS A 77 -3.35 -20.58 -0.43
C HIS A 77 -2.64 -19.31 0.03
N GLU A 78 -2.95 -18.18 -0.60
CA GLU A 78 -2.66 -16.86 -0.04
C GLU A 78 -3.48 -16.64 1.23
N PRO A 79 -2.92 -15.98 2.25
CA PRO A 79 -3.60 -15.74 3.51
C PRO A 79 -4.85 -14.89 3.32
N GLN A 80 -5.96 -15.36 3.88
CA GLN A 80 -7.27 -14.70 3.82
C GLN A 80 -7.34 -13.43 4.65
N GLY A 81 -8.06 -12.44 4.12
CA GLY A 81 -8.89 -11.50 4.89
C GLY A 81 -8.41 -10.05 4.80
N LEU A 82 -8.77 -9.31 3.76
CA LEU A 82 -10.02 -8.53 3.72
C LEU A 82 -10.57 -8.35 2.30
N PHE A 83 -9.83 -8.84 1.33
CA PHE A 83 -9.95 -8.48 -0.08
C PHE A 83 -9.98 -9.76 -0.93
N GLU A 84 -10.91 -9.81 -1.87
CA GLU A 84 -11.04 -10.93 -2.79
C GLU A 84 -9.88 -10.91 -3.80
N SER A 85 -9.51 -12.10 -4.29
CA SER A 85 -8.44 -12.26 -5.27
C SER A 85 -8.74 -11.45 -6.54
N VAL A 86 -7.75 -10.67 -6.99
CA VAL A 86 -7.77 -9.79 -8.17
C VAL A 86 -8.24 -10.48 -9.46
N ASP A 87 -8.05 -11.80 -9.54
CA ASP A 87 -8.41 -12.66 -10.68
C ASP A 87 -9.89 -12.59 -11.06
N ALA A 88 -10.78 -12.21 -10.13
CA ALA A 88 -12.21 -12.12 -10.38
C ALA A 88 -12.67 -10.81 -11.07
N PHE A 89 -11.83 -9.75 -11.07
CA PHE A 89 -12.25 -8.41 -11.49
C PHE A 89 -11.48 -7.83 -12.69
N ALA A 90 -10.29 -8.35 -13.01
CA ALA A 90 -9.49 -7.83 -14.11
C ALA A 90 -9.85 -8.53 -15.44
N GLU A 91 -10.49 -7.79 -16.34
CA GLU A 91 -10.85 -8.28 -17.70
C GLU A 91 -9.63 -8.59 -18.58
N SER A 92 -8.43 -8.20 -18.15
CA SER A 92 -7.20 -8.41 -18.94
C SER A 92 -5.94 -8.62 -18.08
N PRO A 93 -5.03 -9.53 -18.49
CA PRO A 93 -3.78 -9.82 -17.78
C PRO A 93 -2.89 -8.59 -17.51
N ALA A 94 -2.95 -7.57 -18.36
CA ALA A 94 -2.11 -6.37 -18.21
C ALA A 94 -2.53 -5.51 -17.01
N GLN A 95 -3.83 -5.43 -16.71
CA GLN A 95 -4.33 -4.64 -15.56
C GLN A 95 -4.29 -5.44 -14.26
N THR A 96 -4.41 -6.78 -14.30
CA THR A 96 -4.03 -7.62 -13.14
C THR A 96 -2.58 -7.34 -12.74
N MET A 97 -1.69 -7.30 -13.74
CA MET A 97 -0.28 -7.01 -13.53
C MET A 97 -0.03 -5.60 -13.01
N GLN A 98 -0.78 -4.60 -13.51
CA GLN A 98 -0.65 -3.23 -13.04
C GLN A 98 -1.10 -3.07 -11.59
N TYR A 99 -2.21 -3.69 -11.21
CA TYR A 99 -2.67 -3.72 -9.82
C TYR A 99 -1.65 -4.41 -8.91
N GLN A 100 -1.11 -5.55 -9.32
CA GLN A 100 -0.08 -6.29 -8.56
C GLN A 100 1.20 -5.46 -8.37
N ARG A 101 1.62 -4.70 -9.39
CA ARG A 101 2.73 -3.74 -9.26
C ARG A 101 2.44 -2.68 -8.21
N GLY A 102 1.24 -2.09 -8.24
CA GLY A 102 0.79 -1.14 -7.22
C GLY A 102 0.87 -1.72 -5.81
N GLU A 103 0.40 -2.97 -5.61
CA GLU A 103 0.50 -3.65 -4.31
C GLU A 103 1.96 -3.91 -3.89
N GLY A 104 2.83 -4.25 -4.85
CA GLY A 104 4.26 -4.40 -4.63
C GLY A 104 4.90 -3.11 -4.10
N TYR A 105 4.71 -2.00 -4.83
CA TYR A 105 5.19 -0.69 -4.40
C TYR A 105 4.61 -0.27 -3.04
N PHE A 106 3.31 -0.53 -2.81
CA PHE A 106 2.65 -0.20 -1.55
C PHE A 106 3.26 -0.94 -0.36
N LYS A 107 3.52 -2.25 -0.49
CA LYS A 107 4.17 -3.07 0.54
C LYS A 107 5.61 -2.63 0.82
N LEU A 108 6.25 -1.97 -0.14
CA LEU A 108 7.60 -1.42 -0.04
C LEU A 108 7.61 0.06 0.38
N TYR A 109 6.46 0.62 0.77
CA TYR A 109 6.32 2.02 1.21
C TYR A 109 6.65 3.06 0.13
N MET A 110 6.69 2.64 -1.13
CA MET A 110 6.87 3.47 -2.31
C MET A 110 5.52 4.06 -2.74
N PHE A 111 4.98 4.93 -1.90
CA PHE A 111 3.61 5.43 -2.04
C PHE A 111 3.35 6.25 -3.31
N PRO A 112 4.27 7.12 -3.80
CA PRO A 112 4.09 7.81 -5.08
C PRO A 112 3.97 6.86 -6.27
N GLU A 113 4.82 5.83 -6.33
CA GLU A 113 4.85 4.84 -7.40
C GLU A 113 3.62 3.94 -7.35
N ALA A 114 3.26 3.49 -6.14
CA ALA A 114 2.04 2.74 -5.88
C ALA A 114 0.80 3.54 -6.33
N ALA A 115 0.71 4.82 -5.96
CA ALA A 115 -0.38 5.70 -6.36
C ALA A 115 -0.52 5.77 -7.88
N ARG A 116 0.60 5.93 -8.61
CA ARG A 116 0.59 5.97 -10.08
C ARG A 116 0.03 4.69 -10.70
N GLU A 117 0.41 3.52 -10.18
CA GLU A 117 -0.13 2.24 -10.67
C GLU A 117 -1.62 2.10 -10.35
N PHE A 118 -2.04 2.43 -9.13
CA PHE A 118 -3.45 2.36 -8.74
C PHE A 118 -4.32 3.39 -9.47
N GLU A 119 -3.82 4.60 -9.75
CA GLU A 119 -4.52 5.60 -10.57
C GLU A 119 -4.84 5.08 -11.97
N ALA A 120 -3.89 4.39 -12.61
CA ALA A 120 -4.11 3.81 -13.91
C ALA A 120 -5.19 2.72 -13.86
N VAL A 121 -5.18 1.87 -12.83
CA VAL A 121 -6.22 0.86 -12.60
C VAL A 121 -7.59 1.52 -12.36
N VAL A 122 -7.67 2.53 -11.50
CA VAL A 122 -8.91 3.25 -11.17
C VAL A 122 -9.46 4.01 -12.38
N ARG A 123 -8.59 4.54 -13.25
CA ARG A 123 -9.00 5.21 -14.50
C ARG A 123 -9.63 4.22 -15.48
N ALA A 124 -9.07 3.02 -15.58
CA ALA A 124 -9.61 1.97 -16.43
C ALA A 124 -10.89 1.35 -15.85
N TYR A 125 -10.97 1.20 -14.53
CA TYR A 125 -12.09 0.58 -13.82
C TYR A 125 -12.49 1.44 -12.61
N PRO A 126 -13.33 2.46 -12.81
CA PRO A 126 -13.74 3.36 -11.73
C PRO A 126 -14.42 2.66 -10.55
N ASP A 127 -15.06 1.53 -10.81
CA ASP A 127 -15.81 0.75 -9.81
C ASP A 127 -14.95 -0.29 -9.09
N PHE A 128 -13.66 -0.43 -9.44
CA PHE A 128 -12.75 -1.32 -8.72
C PHE A 128 -12.32 -0.69 -7.40
N LEU A 129 -13.18 -0.84 -6.38
CA LEU A 129 -13.07 -0.15 -5.09
C LEU A 129 -11.79 -0.49 -4.33
N GLN A 130 -11.23 -1.68 -4.55
CA GLN A 130 -10.01 -2.11 -3.88
C GLN A 130 -8.77 -1.35 -4.37
N ALA A 131 -8.60 -1.18 -5.69
CA ALA A 131 -7.56 -0.32 -6.24
C ALA A 131 -7.74 1.14 -5.79
N ARG A 132 -9.00 1.60 -5.74
CA ARG A 132 -9.32 2.95 -5.25
C ARG A 132 -8.98 3.12 -3.76
N LEU A 133 -9.15 2.08 -2.95
CA LEU A 133 -8.77 2.10 -1.55
C LEU A 133 -7.25 2.21 -1.39
N PHE A 134 -6.49 1.36 -2.09
CA PHE A 134 -5.03 1.44 -2.04
C PHE A 134 -4.51 2.81 -2.51
N LEU A 135 -5.11 3.39 -3.56
CA LEU A 135 -4.80 4.76 -3.99
C LEU A 135 -5.06 5.78 -2.87
N ALA A 136 -6.19 5.71 -2.19
CA ALA A 136 -6.49 6.59 -1.06
C ALA A 136 -5.48 6.42 0.09
N LEU A 137 -5.06 5.19 0.37
CA LEU A 137 -4.04 4.90 1.38
C LEU A 137 -2.67 5.46 0.97
N CYS A 138 -2.28 5.37 -0.30
CA CYS A 138 -1.05 6.00 -0.80
C CYS A 138 -1.06 7.51 -0.57
N PHE A 139 -2.19 8.18 -0.86
CA PHE A 139 -2.34 9.61 -0.61
C PHE A 139 -2.30 9.95 0.89
N LEU A 140 -2.94 9.14 1.73
CA LEU A 140 -2.90 9.32 3.18
C LEU A 140 -1.46 9.22 3.72
N GLN A 141 -0.71 8.22 3.28
CA GLN A 141 0.69 8.02 3.68
C GLN A 141 1.63 9.10 3.13
N SER A 142 1.25 9.73 2.01
CA SER A 142 1.96 10.88 1.44
C SER A 142 1.45 12.22 2.00
N GLU A 143 0.68 12.21 3.10
CA GLU A 143 0.03 13.36 3.74
C GLU A 143 -0.90 14.20 2.82
N ASN A 144 -1.23 13.70 1.64
CA ASN A 144 -2.20 14.30 0.74
C ASN A 144 -3.64 13.93 1.16
N VAL A 145 -4.02 14.43 2.33
CA VAL A 145 -5.29 14.11 2.99
C VAL A 145 -6.54 14.55 2.19
N ALA A 146 -6.40 15.51 1.28
CA ALA A 146 -7.51 15.98 0.43
C ALA A 146 -7.89 14.92 -0.62
N GLU A 147 -6.92 14.44 -1.38
CA GLU A 147 -7.12 13.38 -2.36
C GLU A 147 -7.57 12.07 -1.70
N ALA A 148 -6.94 11.70 -0.57
CA ALA A 148 -7.35 10.54 0.21
C ALA A 148 -8.84 10.61 0.58
N SER A 149 -9.31 11.75 1.11
CA SER A 149 -10.72 11.94 1.47
C SER A 149 -11.66 11.75 0.26
N GLY A 150 -11.29 12.32 -0.89
CA GLY A 150 -12.10 12.24 -2.11
C GLY A 150 -12.30 10.80 -2.58
N HIS A 151 -11.22 10.02 -2.63
CA HIS A 151 -11.30 8.60 -3.00
C HIS A 151 -12.10 7.77 -2.00
N LEU A 152 -11.93 7.99 -0.69
CA LEU A 152 -12.67 7.28 0.36
C LEU A 152 -14.16 7.58 0.31
N GLN A 153 -14.55 8.83 0.05
CA GLN A 153 -15.95 9.20 -0.07
C GLN A 153 -16.63 8.52 -1.27
N ILE A 154 -15.90 8.35 -2.37
CA ILE A 154 -16.37 7.59 -3.53
C ILE A 154 -16.58 6.12 -3.15
N ILE A 155 -15.64 5.49 -2.44
CA ILE A 155 -15.78 4.09 -1.97
C ILE A 155 -17.04 3.93 -1.11
N ILE A 156 -17.25 4.84 -0.15
CA ILE A 156 -18.45 4.83 0.71
C ILE A 156 -19.74 4.92 -0.12
N SER A 157 -19.73 5.69 -1.20
CA SER A 157 -20.90 5.88 -2.08
C SER A 157 -21.19 4.69 -2.98
N LEU A 158 -20.15 4.02 -3.49
CA LEU A 158 -20.28 2.94 -4.48
C LEU A 158 -20.35 1.54 -3.88
N ALA A 159 -19.78 1.34 -2.69
CA ALA A 159 -19.74 0.02 -2.05
C ALA A 159 -21.15 -0.52 -1.80
N GLY A 160 -21.42 -1.72 -2.30
CA GLY A 160 -22.65 -2.45 -2.02
C GLY A 160 -22.64 -3.14 -0.65
N ASP A 161 -21.45 -3.58 -0.20
CA ASP A 161 -21.28 -4.28 1.07
C ASP A 161 -20.81 -3.35 2.22
N GLY A 162 -21.11 -3.77 3.45
CA GLY A 162 -20.75 -3.02 4.66
C GLY A 162 -19.28 -3.11 5.04
N ARG A 163 -18.56 -4.16 4.62
CA ARG A 163 -17.14 -4.37 4.97
C ARG A 163 -16.26 -3.35 4.27
N MET A 164 -16.43 -3.15 2.96
CA MET A 164 -15.71 -2.14 2.20
C MET A 164 -15.98 -0.73 2.73
N LYS A 165 -17.24 -0.44 3.13
CA LYS A 165 -17.57 0.83 3.81
C LYS A 165 -16.86 0.96 5.14
N ALA A 166 -16.82 -0.10 5.95
CA ALA A 166 -16.10 -0.09 7.23
C ALA A 166 -14.64 0.32 7.02
N VAL A 167 -13.94 -0.32 6.10
CA VAL A 167 -12.54 0.00 5.78
C VAL A 167 -12.37 1.45 5.35
N ALA A 168 -13.26 1.96 4.48
CA ALA A 168 -13.21 3.34 4.04
C ALA A 168 -13.47 4.34 5.18
N TYR A 169 -14.41 4.05 6.09
CA TYR A 169 -14.65 4.88 7.28
C TYR A 169 -13.45 4.85 8.25
N ASN A 170 -12.79 3.70 8.42
CA ASN A 170 -11.57 3.65 9.23
C ASN A 170 -10.46 4.55 8.64
N ALA A 171 -10.20 4.43 7.34
CA ALA A 171 -9.22 5.28 6.67
C ALA A 171 -9.60 6.77 6.71
N LEU A 172 -10.90 7.10 6.61
CA LEU A 172 -11.37 8.48 6.76
C LEU A 172 -11.19 9.00 8.19
N GLY A 173 -11.34 8.14 9.19
CA GLY A 173 -10.99 8.45 10.58
C GLY A 173 -9.52 8.82 10.73
N CYS A 174 -8.62 8.07 10.10
CA CYS A 174 -7.19 8.41 10.08
C CYS A 174 -6.94 9.76 9.40
N VAL A 175 -7.62 10.06 8.29
CA VAL A 175 -7.54 11.38 7.64
C VAL A 175 -7.94 12.51 8.61
N GLN A 176 -9.04 12.34 9.35
CA GLN A 176 -9.50 13.35 10.29
C GLN A 176 -8.55 13.52 11.47
N ALA A 177 -7.98 12.42 11.97
CA ALA A 177 -6.97 12.45 13.04
C ALA A 177 -5.71 13.22 12.62
N VAL A 178 -5.20 12.98 11.40
CA VAL A 178 -4.06 13.73 10.83
C VAL A 178 -4.37 15.23 10.72
N ARG A 179 -5.63 15.58 10.44
CA ARG A 179 -6.09 16.99 10.41
C ARG A 179 -6.35 17.60 11.78
N GLY A 180 -6.21 16.83 12.87
CA GLY A 180 -6.51 17.27 14.23
C GLY A 180 -8.02 17.32 14.56
N ASN A 181 -8.87 16.79 13.70
CA ASN A 181 -10.33 16.75 13.90
C ASN A 181 -10.72 15.49 14.70
N VAL A 182 -10.36 15.48 15.98
CA VAL A 182 -10.41 14.29 16.85
C VAL A 182 -11.82 13.72 16.98
N GLU A 183 -12.82 14.57 17.17
CA GLU A 183 -14.21 14.14 17.32
C GLU A 183 -14.72 13.44 16.05
N GLN A 184 -14.41 14.01 14.89
CA GLN A 184 -14.79 13.44 13.58
C GLN A 184 -14.05 12.14 13.32
N ALA A 185 -12.77 12.04 13.71
CA ALA A 185 -12.02 10.80 13.65
C ALA A 185 -12.70 9.70 14.47
N CYS A 186 -13.06 10.02 15.72
CA CYS A 186 -13.77 9.08 16.60
C CYS A 186 -15.13 8.66 16.04
N GLU A 187 -15.89 9.55 15.43
CA GLU A 187 -17.15 9.22 14.75
C GLU A 187 -16.92 8.23 13.61
N CYS A 188 -15.95 8.49 12.74
CA CYS A 188 -15.61 7.61 11.63
C CYS A 188 -15.22 6.21 12.12
N PHE A 189 -14.39 6.09 13.18
CA PHE A 189 -14.02 4.80 13.74
C PHE A 189 -15.21 4.03 14.35
N ARG A 190 -16.12 4.73 15.04
CA ARG A 190 -17.36 4.11 15.55
C ARG A 190 -18.25 3.61 14.41
N THR A 191 -18.40 4.41 13.35
CA THR A 191 -19.16 4.01 12.16
C THR A 191 -18.53 2.79 11.51
N SER A 192 -17.21 2.78 11.34
CA SER A 192 -16.49 1.61 10.82
C SER A 192 -16.74 0.36 11.66
N HIS A 193 -16.62 0.44 12.98
CA HIS A 193 -16.85 -0.70 13.86
C HIS A 193 -18.31 -1.18 13.82
N SER A 194 -19.27 -0.27 13.66
CA SER A 194 -20.69 -0.63 13.56
C SER A 194 -21.02 -1.38 12.26
N LEU A 195 -20.31 -1.05 11.18
CA LEU A 195 -20.48 -1.68 9.86
C LEU A 195 -19.83 -3.05 9.79
N ASP A 196 -18.66 -3.21 10.42
CA ASP A 196 -17.99 -4.50 10.58
C ASP A 196 -17.41 -4.64 12.00
N PRO A 197 -18.15 -5.29 12.93
CA PRO A 197 -17.66 -5.54 14.29
C PRO A 197 -16.45 -6.49 14.37
N ASN A 198 -16.17 -7.24 13.30
CA ASN A 198 -15.01 -8.13 13.23
C ASN A 198 -13.74 -7.38 12.80
N PHE A 199 -13.87 -6.24 12.14
CA PHE A 199 -12.74 -5.38 11.80
C PHE A 199 -12.22 -4.67 13.06
N LYS A 200 -10.97 -4.98 13.45
CA LYS A 200 -10.42 -4.57 14.76
C LYS A 200 -9.72 -3.22 14.75
N ASP A 201 -9.14 -2.81 13.62
CA ASP A 201 -8.42 -1.55 13.46
C ASP A 201 -9.17 -0.32 13.98
N PRO A 202 -10.48 -0.14 13.72
CA PRO A 202 -11.20 1.04 14.18
C PRO A 202 -11.26 1.14 15.70
N VAL A 203 -11.28 0.00 16.41
CA VAL A 203 -11.29 -0.02 17.88
C VAL A 203 -9.94 0.41 18.43
N TYR A 204 -8.84 -0.04 17.82
CA TYR A 204 -7.49 0.40 18.18
C TYR A 204 -7.30 1.89 17.91
N ASN A 205 -7.71 2.36 16.72
CA ASN A 205 -7.59 3.75 16.31
C ASN A 205 -8.45 4.68 17.17
N LEU A 206 -9.68 4.26 17.51
CA LEU A 206 -10.54 5.00 18.43
C LEU A 206 -9.89 5.16 19.81
N LYS A 207 -9.28 4.10 20.34
CA LYS A 207 -8.59 4.14 21.63
C LYS A 207 -7.39 5.07 21.57
N ALA A 208 -6.58 5.01 20.51
CA ALA A 208 -5.44 5.91 20.33
C ALA A 208 -5.87 7.38 20.25
N CYS A 209 -6.92 7.71 19.49
CA CYS A 209 -7.45 9.08 19.45
C CYS A 209 -7.94 9.59 20.81
N GLN A 210 -8.50 8.73 21.66
CA GLN A 210 -8.98 9.10 22.99
C GLN A 210 -7.87 9.31 24.02
N ILE A 211 -6.74 8.60 23.88
CA ILE A 211 -5.61 8.67 24.82
C ILE A 211 -4.67 9.81 24.45
N ASP A 212 -4.30 9.93 23.17
CA ASP A 212 -3.23 10.84 22.71
C ASP A 212 -3.76 12.20 22.23
N GLY A 213 -5.01 12.55 22.58
CA GLY A 213 -5.64 13.79 22.12
C GLY A 213 -5.78 13.87 20.58
N GLY A 214 -5.87 12.72 19.92
CA GLY A 214 -6.14 12.62 18.48
C GLY A 214 -4.94 12.45 17.55
N VAL A 215 -3.70 12.44 18.05
CA VAL A 215 -2.52 12.25 17.20
C VAL A 215 -2.33 10.76 16.89
N LEU A 216 -2.84 10.31 15.74
CA LEU A 216 -2.46 9.01 15.18
C LEU A 216 -1.15 9.18 14.41
N GLN A 217 -0.08 8.56 14.89
CA GLN A 217 1.04 8.25 14.01
C GLN A 217 0.53 7.21 13.02
N LEU A 218 0.66 7.48 11.71
CA LEU A 218 0.39 6.51 10.65
C LEU A 218 1.45 5.40 10.69
N GLY A 219 1.49 4.64 11.77
CA GLY A 219 2.27 3.42 11.88
C GLY A 219 1.54 2.33 11.11
N VAL A 220 2.12 1.89 10.01
CA VAL A 220 1.59 0.84 9.14
C VAL A 220 1.63 -0.49 9.92
N ALA A 221 0.57 -0.77 10.67
CA ALA A 221 0.32 -2.10 11.21
C ALA A 221 -0.35 -2.94 10.11
N ILE A 222 0.45 -3.42 9.16
CA ILE A 222 0.10 -4.60 8.37
C ILE A 222 0.97 -5.72 8.92
N GLY A 223 0.46 -6.39 9.95
CA GLY A 223 1.04 -7.60 10.52
C GLY A 223 0.06 -8.75 10.37
#